data_AF-A0A7H4PFX6-F1
#
_entry.id   AF-A0A7H4PFX6-F1
#
_cell.length_a   1.000
_cell.length_b   1.000
_cell.length_c   1.000
_cell.angle_alpha   90.00
_cell.angle_beta   90.00
_cell.angle_gamma   90.00
#
_symmetry.space_group_name_H-M   'P 1'
#
loop_
_entity.id
_entity.type
_entity.pdbx_description
1 polymer ?
#
loop_
_entity_poly.entity_id
_entity_poly.type
_entity_poly.pdbx_seq_one_letter_code
_entity_poly.pdbx_strand_id
1 'polypeptide(L)' 'MVRDNAQVNQHIAAQTALGRVGLPDDIGDAIAALLSDDLRWMNAQRVEVSGGMFL' A
#
# COMPACT_ATOMS: atom_id res chain seq x y z
N MET A 1 -4.20 4.26 -15.92
CA MET A 1 -5.22 5.24 -15.45
C MET A 1 -4.69 6.12 -14.31
N VAL A 2 -4.42 5.60 -13.10
CA VAL A 2 -3.93 6.45 -11.98
C VAL A 2 -2.57 7.11 -12.25
N ARG A 3 -1.64 6.38 -12.89
CA ARG A 3 -0.31 6.91 -13.24
C ARG A 3 -0.34 7.90 -14.39
N ASP A 4 -1.20 7.64 -15.38
CA ASP A 4 -1.24 8.38 -16.64
C ASP A 4 -2.22 9.57 -16.61
N ASN A 5 -2.95 9.74 -15.51
CA ASN A 5 -3.89 10.83 -15.32
C ASN A 5 -3.59 11.57 -14.02
N ALA A 6 -3.03 12.76 -14.15
CA ALA A 6 -2.64 13.60 -13.02
C ALA A 6 -3.81 13.95 -12.09
N GLN A 7 -5.01 14.17 -12.64
CA GLN A 7 -6.19 14.51 -11.84
C GLN A 7 -6.65 13.33 -10.99
N VAL A 8 -6.64 12.12 -11.56
CA VAL A 8 -6.95 10.88 -10.81
C VAL A 8 -5.90 10.61 -9.76
N ASN A 9 -4.62 10.82 -10.09
CA ASN A 9 -3.51 10.67 -9.14
C ASN A 9 -3.69 11.56 -7.91
N GLN A 10 -3.91 12.86 -8.12
CA GLN A 10 -4.09 13.84 -7.05
C GLN A 10 -5.32 13.52 -6.20
N HIS A 11 -6.42 13.09 -6.82
CA HIS A 11 -7.63 12.70 -6.09
C HIS A 11 -7.37 11.53 -5.12
N ILE A 12 -6.67 10.48 -5.57
CA ILE A 12 -6.32 9.33 -4.71
C ILE A 12 -5.30 9.73 -3.64
N ALA A 13 -4.30 10.54 -3.99
CA ALA A 13 -3.31 11.02 -3.03
C ALA A 13 -3.96 11.83 -1.89
N ALA A 14 -4.98 12.65 -2.18
CA ALA A 14 -5.72 13.42 -1.19
C ALA A 14 -6.56 12.55 -0.23
N GLN A 15 -6.89 11.32 -0.62
CA GLN A 15 -7.61 10.35 0.21
C GLN A 15 -6.66 9.40 0.97
N THR A 16 -5.36 9.47 0.71
CA THR A 16 -4.34 8.63 1.32
C THR A 16 -3.62 9.41 2.40
N ALA A 17 -3.60 8.92 3.65
CA ALA A 17 -2.94 9.62 4.76
C ALA A 17 -1.45 9.92 4.50
N LEU A 18 -0.74 9.05 3.77
CA LEU A 18 0.66 9.27 3.35
C LEU A 18 0.82 10.34 2.26
N GLY A 19 -0.26 10.94 1.76
CA GLY A 19 -0.23 12.07 0.83
C GLY A 19 0.20 11.72 -0.61
N ARG A 20 0.27 10.43 -0.95
CA ARG A 20 0.65 9.94 -2.28
C ARG A 20 -0.11 8.69 -2.66
N VAL A 21 -0.14 8.37 -3.96
CA VAL A 21 -0.65 7.08 -4.43
C VAL A 21 0.32 5.94 -4.09
N GLY A 22 -0.22 4.73 -3.96
CA GLY A 22 0.59 3.52 -3.85
C GLY A 22 1.35 3.20 -5.14
N LEU A 23 2.57 2.72 -4.98
CA LEU A 23 3.48 2.23 -6.02
C LEU A 23 3.59 0.70 -5.91
N PRO A 24 4.09 0.00 -6.96
CA PRO A 24 4.28 -1.46 -6.91
C PRO A 24 5.15 -1.89 -5.74
N ASP A 25 6.22 -1.14 -5.50
CA ASP A 25 7.23 -1.48 -4.49
C ASP A 25 6.66 -1.40 -3.07
N ASP A 26 5.66 -0.55 -2.80
CA ASP A 26 4.99 -0.49 -1.49
C ASP A 26 4.33 -1.82 -1.11
N ILE A 27 3.77 -2.52 -2.11
CA ILE A 27 3.15 -3.83 -1.92
C ILE A 27 4.20 -4.93 -2.02
N GLY A 28 5.17 -4.79 -2.94
CA GLY A 28 6.27 -5.74 -3.09
C GLY A 28 7.06 -5.92 -1.80
N ASP A 29 7.48 -4.81 -1.19
CA ASP A 29 8.23 -4.81 0.06
C ASP A 29 7.39 -5.35 1.22
N ALA A 30 6.09 -5.02 1.26
CA ALA A 30 5.19 -5.55 2.28
C ALA A 30 5.04 -7.08 2.15
N ILE A 31 4.86 -7.62 0.94
CA ILE A 31 4.80 -9.07 0.73
C ILE A 31 6.13 -9.73 1.06
N ALA A 32 7.26 -9.14 0.67
CA ALA A 32 8.59 -9.66 1.00
C ALA A 32 8.79 -9.74 2.53
N ALA A 33 8.36 -8.71 3.27
CA ALA A 33 8.37 -8.74 4.73
C ALA A 33 7.44 -9.82 5.29
N LEU A 34 6.20 -9.95 4.77
CA LEU A 34 5.23 -10.97 5.19
C LEU A 34 5.73 -12.40 4.99
N LEU A 35 6.55 -12.64 3.96
CA LEU A 35 7.13 -13.94 3.64
C LEU A 35 8.51 -14.18 4.29
N SER A 36 9.00 -13.25 5.10
CA SER A 36 10.29 -13.37 5.78
C SER A 36 10.27 -14.39 6.93
N ASP A 37 11.45 -14.90 7.28
CA ASP A 37 11.63 -15.81 8.42
C ASP A 37 11.28 -15.18 9.79
N ASP A 38 11.28 -13.84 9.84
CA ASP A 38 10.92 -13.06 11.04
C ASP A 38 9.43 -13.21 11.37
N LEU A 39 8.60 -13.43 10.35
CA LEU A 39 7.15 -13.59 10.49
C LEU A 39 6.68 -15.05 10.35
N ARG A 40 7.58 -16.03 10.45
CA ARG A 40 7.29 -17.47 10.25
C ARG A 40 6.20 -18.07 11.16
N TRP A 41 5.86 -17.41 12.26
CA TRP A 41 4.81 -17.86 13.19
C TRP A 41 3.49 -17.09 13.08
N MET A 42 3.45 -16.10 12.18
CA MET A 42 2.23 -15.36 11.88
C MET A 42 1.34 -16.16 10.92
N ASN A 43 0.06 -16.29 11.25
CA ASN A 43 -0.92 -16.94 10.40
C ASN A 43 -2.29 -16.24 10.48
N ALA A 44 -3.14 -16.49 9.47
CA ALA A 44 -4.53 -16.04 9.43
C ALA A 44 -4.76 -14.53 9.63
N GLN A 45 -3.73 -13.70 9.41
CA GLN A 45 -3.85 -12.25 9.55
C GLN A 45 -4.34 -11.59 8.27
N ARG A 46 -5.17 -10.57 8.42
CA ARG A 46 -5.50 -9.63 7.36
C ARG A 46 -4.71 -8.35 7.62
N VAL A 47 -3.77 -8.05 6.75
CA VAL A 47 -2.95 -6.83 6.81
C VAL A 47 -3.38 -5.91 5.68
N GLU A 48 -3.72 -4.68 6.00
CA GLU A 48 -4.02 -3.65 5.00
C GLU A 48 -2.77 -2.81 4.74
N VAL A 49 -2.39 -2.71 3.46
CA VAL A 49 -1.24 -1.93 2.99
C VAL A 49 -1.76 -0.86 2.02
N SER A 50 -2.53 0.09 2.55
CA SER A 50 -3.27 1.09 1.77
C SER A 50 -2.64 2.49 1.79
N GLY A 51 -1.58 2.70 2.57
CA GLY A 51 -1.08 4.04 2.89
C GLY A 51 -2.07 4.86 3.74
N GLY A 52 -3.07 4.21 4.35
CA GLY A 52 -4.13 4.86 5.12
C GLY A 52 -5.18 5.51 4.23
N MET A 53 -5.55 4.86 3.14
CA MET A 53 -6.61 5.36 2.25
C MET A 53 -7.94 5.35 3.01
N PHE A 54 -8.58 6.52 3.12
CA PHE A 54 -9.84 6.75 3.84
C PHE A 54 -9.81 6.65 5.38
N LEU A 55 -8.62 6.78 5.99
CA LEU A 55 -8.48 6.92 7.44
C LEU A 55 -8.66 8.37 7.92
#